data_AF-A0A518GWS3-F1
#
_entry.id   AF-A0A518GWS3-F1
#
_cell.length_a   1.000
_cell.length_b   1.000
_cell.length_c   1.000
_cell.angle_alpha   90.00
_cell.angle_beta   90.00
_cell.angle_gamma   90.00
#
_symmetry.space_group_name_H-M   'P 1'
#
loop_
_entity.id
_entity.type
_entity.pdbx_description
1 polymer ?
#
loop_
_entity_poly.entity_id
_entity_poly.type
_entity_poly.pdbx_seq_one_letter_code
_entity_poly.pdbx_strand_id
1 'polypeptide(L)'
;MFELIKRAMFTGVGLASMTRDKVEELAKEVSRQADLSEAEAAKFQAELEKRAASAQEDLQKQIDQRVEMVTQRLGIGRAEDVAALSAKVAALSARIEALEEKQGGARHIITEAHG
;
A
#
# COMPACT_ATOMS: atom_id res chain seq x y z
N MET A 1 -31.87 0.48 20.39
CA MET A 1 -30.99 1.32 19.54
C MET A 1 -29.60 1.57 20.15
N PHE A 2 -29.46 2.27 21.29
CA PHE A 2 -28.12 2.59 21.83
C PHE A 2 -27.28 1.36 22.21
N GLU A 3 -27.89 0.31 22.75
CA GLU A 3 -27.18 -0.92 23.17
C GLU A 3 -26.62 -1.74 22.00
N LEU A 4 -27.19 -1.66 20.80
CA LEU A 4 -26.68 -2.41 19.64
C LEU A 4 -25.50 -1.69 18.97
N ILE A 5 -25.60 -0.37 18.80
CA ILE A 5 -24.48 0.46 18.35
C ILE A 5 -23.33 0.36 19.36
N LYS A 6 -23.65 0.39 20.65
CA LYS A 6 -22.71 0.10 21.73
C LYS A 6 -22.11 -1.28 21.57
N ARG A 7 -22.87 -2.36 21.38
CA ARG A 7 -22.27 -3.70 21.18
C ARG A 7 -21.39 -3.76 19.94
N ALA A 8 -21.82 -3.20 18.82
CA ALA A 8 -21.00 -3.13 17.61
C ALA A 8 -19.68 -2.36 17.85
N MET A 9 -19.74 -1.23 18.54
CA MET A 9 -18.55 -0.45 18.93
C MET A 9 -17.71 -1.13 20.04
N PHE A 10 -18.33 -1.72 21.05
CA PHE A 10 -17.68 -2.35 22.21
C PHE A 10 -17.10 -3.73 21.89
N THR A 11 -17.56 -4.38 20.83
CA THR A 11 -16.91 -5.60 20.31
C THR A 11 -15.61 -5.23 19.56
N GLY A 12 -15.32 -3.95 19.35
CA GLY A 12 -14.06 -3.44 18.78
C GLY A 12 -13.87 -3.72 17.28
N VAL A 13 -14.79 -4.48 16.69
CA VAL A 13 -14.83 -4.75 15.25
C VAL A 13 -15.57 -3.58 14.60
N GLY A 14 -14.83 -2.50 14.29
CA GLY A 14 -15.38 -1.40 13.50
C GLY A 14 -15.91 -1.89 12.15
N LEU A 15 -16.75 -1.10 11.48
CA LEU A 15 -17.36 -1.49 10.19
C LEU A 15 -16.33 -1.92 9.12
N ALA A 16 -15.11 -1.36 9.18
CA ALA A 16 -14.01 -1.68 8.27
C ALA A 16 -13.42 -3.10 8.46
N SER A 17 -13.67 -3.74 9.61
CA SER A 17 -13.17 -5.10 9.93
C SER A 17 -14.28 -6.16 10.00
N MET A 18 -15.51 -5.81 9.67
CA MET A 18 -16.64 -6.74 9.65
C MET A 18 -16.67 -7.57 8.36
N THR A 19 -16.96 -8.87 8.49
CA THR A 19 -17.27 -9.73 7.34
C THR A 19 -18.70 -9.50 6.84
N ARG A 20 -19.02 -9.92 5.61
CA ARG A 20 -20.39 -9.86 5.06
C ARG A 20 -21.41 -10.49 6.00
N ASP A 21 -21.14 -11.68 6.50
CA ASP A 21 -22.04 -12.39 7.43
C ASP A 21 -22.32 -11.57 8.69
N LYS A 22 -21.31 -10.85 9.21
CA LYS A 22 -21.46 -9.99 10.39
C LYS A 22 -22.22 -8.70 10.07
N VAL A 23 -22.04 -8.13 8.89
CA VAL A 23 -22.81 -6.98 8.41
C VAL A 23 -24.28 -7.37 8.24
N GLU A 24 -24.55 -8.55 7.69
CA GLU A 24 -25.92 -9.09 7.54
C GLU A 24 -26.58 -9.38 8.89
N GLU A 25 -25.87 -10.01 9.83
CA GLU A 25 -26.36 -10.25 11.19
C GLU A 25 -26.74 -8.93 11.89
N LEU A 26 -25.86 -7.91 11.78
CA LEU A 26 -26.13 -6.59 12.33
C LEU A 26 -27.34 -5.93 11.65
N ALA A 27 -27.45 -6.03 10.33
CA ALA A 27 -28.55 -5.47 9.56
C ALA A 27 -29.89 -6.10 9.95
N LYS A 28 -29.94 -7.43 10.09
CA LYS A 28 -31.14 -8.17 10.53
C LYS A 28 -31.56 -7.80 11.95
N GLU A 29 -30.61 -7.73 12.87
CA GLU A 29 -30.87 -7.37 14.27
C GLU A 29 -31.40 -5.93 14.38
N VAL A 30 -30.79 -4.96 13.67
CA VAL A 30 -31.30 -3.57 13.62
C VAL A 30 -32.68 -3.51 12.99
N SER A 31 -32.89 -4.19 11.86
CA SER A 31 -34.16 -4.17 11.13
C SER A 31 -35.31 -4.70 11.99
N ARG A 32 -35.06 -5.79 12.73
CA ARG A 32 -36.02 -6.35 13.68
C ARG A 32 -36.28 -5.42 14.86
N GLN A 33 -35.24 -4.78 15.42
CA GLN A 33 -35.41 -3.87 16.56
C GLN A 33 -36.09 -2.55 16.17
N ALA A 34 -36.02 -2.15 14.91
CA ALA A 34 -36.60 -0.92 14.39
C ALA A 34 -37.95 -1.15 13.67
N ASP A 35 -38.48 -2.38 13.67
CA ASP A 35 -39.70 -2.78 12.96
C ASP A 35 -39.71 -2.28 11.50
N LEU A 36 -38.59 -2.42 10.79
CA LEU A 36 -38.49 -2.05 9.39
C LEU A 36 -39.31 -3.01 8.52
N SER A 37 -40.00 -2.45 7.51
CA SER A 37 -40.58 -3.28 6.44
C SER A 37 -39.48 -4.03 5.66
N GLU A 38 -39.84 -5.10 4.95
CA GLU A 38 -38.87 -5.86 4.14
C GLU A 38 -38.09 -4.96 3.16
N ALA A 39 -38.77 -4.00 2.53
CA ALA A 39 -38.14 -3.07 1.60
C ALA A 39 -37.12 -2.15 2.30
N GLU A 40 -37.44 -1.66 3.50
CA GLU A 40 -36.54 -0.82 4.30
C GLU A 40 -35.36 -1.61 4.86
N ALA A 41 -35.60 -2.84 5.32
CA ALA A 41 -34.56 -3.75 5.79
C ALA A 41 -33.56 -4.10 4.68
N ALA A 42 -34.05 -4.42 3.47
CA ALA A 42 -33.20 -4.70 2.32
C ALA A 42 -32.35 -3.48 1.91
N LYS A 43 -32.96 -2.29 1.92
CA LYS A 43 -32.24 -1.04 1.63
C LYS A 43 -31.18 -0.75 2.68
N PHE A 44 -31.51 -0.94 3.96
CA PHE A 44 -30.59 -0.73 5.07
C PHE A 44 -29.39 -1.67 4.99
N GLN A 45 -29.61 -2.95 4.72
CA GLN A 45 -28.54 -3.93 4.53
C GLN A 45 -27.59 -3.53 3.40
N ALA A 46 -28.12 -3.15 2.24
CA ALA A 46 -27.31 -2.72 1.10
C ALA A 46 -26.47 -1.46 1.43
N GLU A 47 -27.05 -0.50 2.16
CA GLU A 47 -26.30 0.67 2.63
C GLU A 47 -25.20 0.30 3.64
N LEU A 48 -25.48 -0.63 4.55
CA LEU A 48 -24.50 -1.12 5.54
C LEU A 48 -23.32 -1.82 4.86
N GLU A 49 -23.59 -2.70 3.89
CA GLU A 49 -22.58 -3.38 3.09
C GLU A 49 -21.71 -2.39 2.32
N LYS A 50 -22.32 -1.40 1.66
CA LYS A 50 -21.58 -0.34 0.95
C LYS A 50 -20.69 0.45 1.90
N ARG A 51 -21.19 0.82 3.08
CA ARG A 51 -20.40 1.57 4.09
C ARG A 51 -19.26 0.73 4.65
N ALA A 52 -19.47 -0.55 4.92
CA ALA A 52 -18.42 -1.45 5.38
C ALA A 52 -17.30 -1.57 4.33
N ALA A 53 -17.66 -1.77 3.06
CA ALA A 53 -16.69 -1.85 1.96
C ALA A 53 -15.88 -0.55 1.81
N SER A 54 -16.54 0.61 1.84
CA SER A 54 -15.86 1.92 1.80
C SER A 54 -14.91 2.10 2.99
N ALA A 55 -15.38 1.77 4.20
CA ALA A 55 -14.57 1.89 5.41
C ALA A 55 -13.33 0.97 5.38
N GLN A 56 -13.47 -0.22 4.80
CA GLN A 56 -12.36 -1.15 4.59
C GLN A 56 -11.33 -0.59 3.60
N GLU A 57 -11.79 -0.01 2.48
CA GLU A 57 -10.90 0.61 1.48
C GLU A 57 -10.14 1.81 2.07
N ASP A 58 -10.82 2.69 2.81
CA ASP A 58 -10.22 3.84 3.45
C ASP A 58 -9.21 3.43 4.53
N LEU A 59 -9.50 2.37 5.29
CA LEU A 59 -8.58 1.80 6.26
C LEU A 59 -7.32 1.26 5.57
N GLN A 60 -7.48 0.53 4.46
CA GLN A 60 -6.36 0.00 3.69
C GLN A 60 -5.46 1.12 3.18
N LYS A 61 -6.03 2.17 2.59
CA LYS A 61 -5.27 3.35 2.12
C LYS A 61 -4.48 4.02 3.25
N GLN A 62 -5.09 4.16 4.43
CA GLN A 62 -4.40 4.74 5.59
C GLN A 62 -3.26 3.85 6.08
N ILE A 63 -3.43 2.53 6.06
CA ILE A 63 -2.36 1.59 6.41
C ILE A 63 -1.22 1.72 5.40
N ASP A 64 -1.52 1.70 4.10
CA ASP A 64 -0.51 1.80 3.04
C ASP A 64 0.30 3.09 3.16
N GLN A 65 -0.37 4.23 3.37
CA GLN A 65 0.28 5.52 3.57
C GLN A 65 1.17 5.55 4.82
N ARG A 66 0.72 4.94 5.92
CA ARG A 66 1.50 4.86 7.17
C ARG A 66 2.73 3.97 6.98
N VAL A 67 2.57 2.83 6.33
CA VAL A 67 3.68 1.91 6.03
C VAL A 67 4.70 2.59 5.13
N GLU A 68 4.25 3.26 4.05
CA GLU A 68 5.12 4.02 3.17
C GLU A 68 5.90 5.10 3.94
N MET A 69 5.22 5.89 4.78
CA MET A 69 5.86 6.93 5.58
C MET A 69 6.91 6.36 6.56
N VAL A 70 6.60 5.25 7.24
CA VAL A 70 7.55 4.59 8.14
C VAL A 70 8.77 4.07 7.36
N THR A 71 8.53 3.45 6.21
CA THR A 71 9.57 2.89 5.34
C THR A 71 10.53 3.97 4.85
N GLN A 72 9.98 5.12 4.42
CA GLN A 72 10.76 6.30 4.04
C GLN A 72 11.57 6.87 5.22
N ARG A 73 10.98 6.97 6.42
CA ARG A 73 11.66 7.49 7.62
C ARG A 73 12.80 6.59 8.10
N LEU A 74 12.68 5.28 7.90
CA LEU A 74 13.73 4.31 8.22
C LEU A 74 14.81 4.20 7.14
N GLY A 75 14.68 4.94 6.03
CA GLY A 75 15.64 4.91 4.93
C GLY A 75 15.64 3.59 4.15
N ILE A 76 14.57 2.80 4.25
CA ILE A 76 14.41 1.56 3.49
C ILE A 76 13.98 1.96 2.08
N GLY A 77 14.93 1.96 1.14
CA GLY A 77 14.64 2.19 -0.28
C GLY A 77 13.83 1.05 -0.87
N ARG A 78 13.02 1.33 -1.90
CA ARG A 78 12.28 0.26 -2.59
C ARG A 78 13.26 -0.64 -3.36
N ALA A 79 12.89 -1.90 -3.56
CA ALA A 79 13.71 -2.84 -4.32
C ALA A 79 13.97 -2.33 -5.75
N GLU A 80 12.98 -1.66 -6.37
CA GLU A 80 13.10 -1.09 -7.70
C GLU A 80 14.11 0.08 -7.73
N ASP A 81 14.11 0.91 -6.68
CA ASP A 81 15.05 2.03 -6.55
C ASP A 81 16.49 1.52 -6.41
N VAL A 82 16.69 0.46 -5.61
CA VAL A 82 18.00 -0.21 -5.46
C VAL A 82 18.45 -0.82 -6.79
N ALA A 83 17.58 -1.55 -7.49
CA ALA A 83 17.90 -2.15 -8.78
C ALA A 83 18.28 -1.09 -9.83
N ALA A 84 17.52 0.01 -9.87
CA ALA A 84 17.81 1.13 -10.78
C ALA A 84 19.15 1.80 -10.46
N LEU A 85 19.47 1.98 -9.17
CA LEU A 85 20.78 2.49 -8.74
C LEU A 85 21.91 1.52 -9.10
N SER A 86 21.76 0.22 -8.87
CA SER A 86 22.74 -0.79 -9.25
C SER A 86 23.01 -0.81 -10.76
N ALA A 87 21.97 -0.70 -11.59
CA ALA A 87 22.12 -0.61 -13.04
C ALA A 87 22.89 0.65 -13.48
N LYS A 88 22.59 1.81 -12.85
CA LYS A 88 23.33 3.06 -13.09
C LYS A 88 24.79 2.94 -12.67
N VAL A 89 25.07 2.32 -11.52
CA VAL A 89 26.43 2.08 -11.04
C VAL A 89 27.19 1.20 -12.04
N ALA A 90 26.61 0.09 -12.49
CA ALA A 90 27.24 -0.79 -13.47
C ALA A 90 27.55 -0.07 -14.79
N ALA A 91 26.60 0.75 -15.29
CA ALA A 91 26.81 1.52 -16.51
C ALA A 91 27.90 2.59 -16.36
N LEU A 92 28.00 3.23 -15.20
CA LEU A 92 29.06 4.20 -14.90
C LEU A 92 30.42 3.50 -14.78
N SER A 93 30.49 2.36 -14.10
CA SER A 93 31.71 1.54 -13.98
C SER A 93 32.24 1.15 -15.36
N ALA A 94 31.39 0.63 -16.24
CA ALA A 94 31.78 0.27 -17.61
C ALA A 94 32.29 1.47 -18.43
N ARG A 95 31.71 2.67 -18.21
CA ARG A 95 32.19 3.89 -18.87
C ARG A 95 33.55 4.35 -18.35
N ILE A 96 33.80 4.21 -17.06
CA ILE A 96 35.09 4.55 -16.45
C ILE A 96 36.16 3.62 -17.01
N GLU A 97 35.94 2.31 -17.01
CA GLU A 97 36.88 1.33 -17.58
C GLU A 97 37.22 1.65 -19.04
N ALA A 98 36.21 1.91 -19.88
CA ALA A 98 36.42 2.26 -21.28
C ALA A 98 37.19 3.58 -21.48
N LEU A 99 37.09 4.53 -20.54
CA LEU A 99 37.85 5.78 -20.57
C LEU A 99 39.30 5.57 -20.10
N GLU A 100 39.50 4.75 -19.07
CA GLU A 100 40.82 4.37 -18.56
C GLU A 100 41.61 3.59 -19.62
N GLU A 101 40.98 2.65 -20.34
CA GLU A 101 41.61 1.94 -21.46
C GLU A 101 42.04 2.90 -22.57
N LYS A 102 41.20 3.89 -22.91
CA LYS A 102 41.53 4.91 -23.92
C LYS A 102 42.68 5.82 -23.48
N GLN A 103 42.76 6.17 -22.19
CA GLN A 103 43.85 6.97 -21.65
C GLN A 103 45.15 6.17 -21.48
N GLY A 104 45.08 4.89 -21.10
CA GLY A 104 46.21 3.97 -21.05
C GLY A 104 46.80 3.67 -22.43
N GLY A 105 45.93 3.45 -23.42
CA GLY A 105 46.33 3.29 -24.83
C GLY A 105 46.98 4.55 -25.41
N ALA A 106 46.45 5.73 -25.10
CA ALA A 106 47.06 7.00 -25.51
C ALA A 106 48.46 7.21 -24.92
N ARG A 107 48.72 6.75 -23.68
CA ARG A 107 50.03 6.89 -23.03
C ARG A 107 51.09 5.96 -23.64
N HIS A 108 50.70 4.78 -24.13
CA HIS A 108 51.61 3.80 -24.73
C HIS A 108 52.07 4.19 -26.15
N ILE A 109 51.17 4.77 -26.95
CA ILE A 109 51.49 5.22 -28.32
C ILE A 109 52.50 6.39 -28.31
N ILE A 110 52.46 7.27 -27.30
CA ILE A 110 53.39 8.41 -27.19
C ILE A 110 54.80 7.94 -26.79
N THR A 111 54.93 6.82 -26.07
CA THR A 111 56.23 6.28 -25.64
C THR A 111 56.93 5.49 -26.74
N GLU A 112 56.21 4.82 -27.63
CA GLU A 112 56.81 4.13 -28.79
C GLU A 112 57.20 5.08 -29.93
N ALA A 113 56.57 6.26 -30.04
CA ALA A 113 56.89 7.23 -31.10
C ALA A 113 58.20 8.01 -30.88
N HIS A 114 58.89 7.82 -29.74
CA HIS A 114 60.13 8.53 -29.37
C HIS A 114 61.33 7.59 -29.11
N GLY A 115 61.25 6.31 -29.51
CA GLY A 115 62.38 5.38 -29.56
C GLY A 115 62.83 5.13 -31.00
#